data_AF-A0A3A8Q0Q1-F1
#
_entry.id   AF-A0A3A8Q0Q1-F1
#
_cell.length_a   1.000
_cell.length_b   1.000
_cell.length_c   1.000
_cell.angle_alpha   90.00
_cell.angle_beta   90.00
_cell.angle_gamma   90.00
#
_symmetry.space_group_name_H-M   'P 1'
#
loop_
_entity.id
_entity.type
_entity.pdbx_description
1 polymer ?
#
loop_
_entity_poly.entity_id
_entity_poly.type
_entity_poly.pdbx_seq_one_letter_code
_entity_poly.pdbx_strand_id
1 'polypeptide(L)'
;TESMSERARAYQAQVTGTPEGSAYRVQEGDMVADFDGFNATEDLLLEAKGPGYAKFIKDDMDMKEFFRGFGSVLKQAKRQSDLANGMRIRWIVAEERFANILREAFKARRFAIEVVHVPPVQ
;
A
#
# COMPACT_ATOMS: atom_id res chain seq x y z
N THR A 1 11.38 6.03 -13.91
CA THR A 1 10.95 7.07 -12.95
C THR A 1 9.53 6.77 -12.54
N GLU A 2 9.28 6.60 -11.24
CA GLU A 2 8.01 6.12 -10.72
C GLU A 2 6.81 6.94 -11.22
N SER A 3 5.73 6.23 -11.55
CA SER A 3 4.46 6.71 -12.12
C SER A 3 3.58 7.50 -11.12
N MET A 4 4.13 7.87 -9.96
CA MET A 4 3.41 8.62 -8.92
C MET A 4 3.17 10.07 -9.33
N SER A 5 1.97 10.58 -9.07
CA SER A 5 1.71 12.03 -9.08
C SER A 5 2.51 12.73 -7.98
N GLU A 6 2.81 14.02 -8.13
CA GLU A 6 3.50 14.83 -7.10
C GLU A 6 2.85 14.70 -5.72
N ARG A 7 1.53 14.85 -5.62
CA ARG A 7 0.77 14.64 -4.37
C ARG A 7 0.97 13.26 -3.73
N ALA A 8 1.26 12.24 -4.54
CA ALA A 8 1.48 10.88 -4.04
C ALA A 8 2.92 10.72 -3.53
N ARG A 9 3.91 11.36 -4.17
CA ARG A 9 5.29 11.40 -3.70
C ARG A 9 5.42 12.19 -2.39
N ALA A 10 4.78 13.36 -2.30
CA ALA A 10 4.76 14.15 -1.07
C ALA A 10 4.14 13.36 0.09
N TYR A 11 3.01 12.68 -0.16
CA TYR A 11 2.39 11.82 0.83
C TYR A 11 3.26 10.61 1.20
N GLN A 12 3.93 9.99 0.22
CA GLN A 12 4.89 8.91 0.46
C GLN A 12 5.94 9.37 1.47
N ALA A 13 6.66 10.46 1.17
CA ALA A 13 7.70 11.00 2.03
C ALA A 13 7.18 11.34 3.43
N GLN A 14 5.97 11.89 3.54
CA GLN A 14 5.32 12.19 4.81
C GLN A 14 5.19 10.95 5.71
N VAL A 15 4.72 9.82 5.17
CA VAL A 15 4.35 8.65 5.98
C VAL A 15 5.44 7.60 6.11
N THR A 16 6.43 7.62 5.23
CA THR A 16 7.58 6.71 5.28
C THR A 16 8.82 7.34 5.88
N GLY A 17 8.92 8.68 5.87
CA GLY A 17 10.14 9.42 6.23
C GLY A 17 11.27 9.28 5.20
N THR A 18 11.00 8.69 4.03
CA THR A 18 11.98 8.55 2.94
C THR A 18 11.92 9.75 1.99
N PRO A 19 13.00 10.07 1.25
CA PRO A 19 12.93 11.08 0.19
C PRO A 19 11.88 10.72 -0.87
N GLU A 20 11.22 11.73 -1.44
CA GLU A 20 10.20 11.55 -2.47
C GLU A 20 10.66 10.65 -3.63
N GLY A 21 9.86 9.64 -3.96
CA GLY A 21 10.14 8.69 -5.04
C GLY A 21 11.24 7.67 -4.72
N SER A 22 11.56 7.49 -3.44
CA SER A 22 12.43 6.41 -2.98
C SER A 22 11.67 5.09 -2.95
N ALA A 23 12.37 4.00 -3.24
CA ALA A 23 11.84 2.65 -3.08
C ALA A 23 12.84 1.78 -2.31
N TYR A 24 12.32 0.98 -1.38
CA TYR A 24 13.03 -0.11 -0.75
C TYR A 24 12.70 -1.42 -1.47
N ARG A 25 13.71 -2.02 -2.10
CA ARG A 25 13.56 -3.23 -2.90
C ARG A 25 13.90 -4.48 -2.08
N VAL A 26 12.93 -5.38 -1.98
CA VAL A 26 13.12 -6.74 -1.47
C VAL A 26 13.20 -7.71 -2.66
N GLN A 27 14.23 -8.53 -2.69
CA GLN A 27 14.46 -9.50 -3.75
C GLN A 27 14.81 -10.88 -3.18
N GLU A 28 14.17 -11.91 -3.71
CA GLU A 28 14.48 -13.31 -3.42
C GLU A 28 14.51 -14.11 -4.73
N GLY A 29 15.69 -14.58 -5.11
CA GLY A 29 15.93 -15.13 -6.44
C GLY A 29 15.54 -14.12 -7.54
N ASP A 30 14.63 -14.53 -8.42
CA ASP A 30 14.10 -13.70 -9.51
C ASP A 30 12.87 -12.87 -9.12
N MET A 31 12.36 -13.05 -7.90
CA MET A 31 11.17 -12.33 -7.42
C MET A 31 11.57 -11.00 -6.79
N VAL A 32 10.87 -9.92 -7.16
CA VAL A 32 11.15 -8.55 -6.69
C VAL A 32 9.87 -7.87 -6.22
N ALA A 33 9.89 -7.29 -5.02
CA ALA A 33 8.87 -6.39 -4.50
C ALA A 33 9.50 -5.07 -4.07
N ASP A 34 8.94 -3.98 -4.55
CA ASP A 34 9.28 -2.63 -4.09
C ASP A 34 8.28 -2.21 -3.01
N PHE A 35 8.79 -1.45 -2.04
CA PHE A 35 8.07 -0.80 -0.95
C PHE A 35 8.48 0.67 -0.92
N ASP A 36 7.61 1.54 -0.40
CA ASP A 36 7.87 2.97 -0.32
C ASP A 36 8.84 3.35 0.82
N GLY A 37 9.02 2.45 1.80
CA GLY A 37 9.98 2.63 2.87
C GLY A 37 10.20 1.37 3.71
N PHE A 38 11.18 1.47 4.61
CA PHE A 38 11.52 0.41 5.56
C PHE A 38 11.90 1.04 6.90
N ASN A 39 11.26 0.58 7.98
CA ASN A 39 11.63 0.92 9.35
C ASN A 39 12.44 -0.23 9.95
N ALA A 40 13.76 -0.03 10.01
CA ALA A 40 14.71 -1.02 10.52
C ALA A 40 14.57 -1.32 12.03
N THR A 41 13.97 -0.41 12.81
CA THR A 41 13.79 -0.61 14.25
C THR A 41 12.65 -1.58 14.55
N GLU A 42 11.62 -1.59 13.71
CA GLU A 42 10.43 -2.43 13.86
C GLU A 42 10.40 -3.65 12.91
N ASP A 43 11.42 -3.77 12.05
CA ASP A 43 11.47 -4.73 10.94
C ASP A 43 10.18 -4.67 10.08
N LEU A 44 9.86 -3.44 9.65
CA LEU A 44 8.56 -3.08 9.07
C LEU A 44 8.72 -2.47 7.68
N LEU A 45 8.14 -3.12 6.68
CA LEU A 45 8.01 -2.65 5.31
C LEU A 45 6.79 -1.73 5.16
N LEU A 46 6.97 -0.59 4.50
CA LEU A 46 5.96 0.47 4.40
C LEU A 46 5.53 0.66 2.95
N GLU A 47 4.22 0.76 2.73
CA GLU A 47 3.61 1.14 1.46
C GLU A 47 2.67 2.33 1.68
N ALA A 48 2.80 3.37 0.86
CA ALA A 48 1.98 4.57 0.89
C ALA A 48 0.93 4.53 -0.23
N LYS A 49 -0.35 4.66 0.15
CA LYS A 49 -1.44 4.92 -0.80
C LYS A 49 -1.92 6.35 -0.62
N GLY A 50 -1.37 7.25 -1.45
CA GLY A 50 -1.76 8.66 -1.50
C GLY A 50 -3.23 8.86 -1.91
N PRO A 51 -3.72 10.11 -1.86
CA PRO A 51 -5.13 10.42 -2.10
C PRO A 51 -5.60 10.08 -3.53
N GLY A 52 -6.92 10.02 -3.74
CA GLY A 52 -7.56 9.86 -5.06
C GLY A 52 -7.98 8.43 -5.44
N TYR A 53 -7.98 7.49 -4.50
CA TYR A 53 -8.60 6.18 -4.65
C TYR A 53 -10.10 6.22 -4.35
N ALA A 54 -10.52 7.01 -3.35
CA ALA A 54 -11.89 7.06 -2.87
C ALA A 54 -12.92 7.46 -3.94
N LYS A 55 -12.50 8.28 -4.92
CA LYS A 55 -13.35 8.67 -6.07
C LYS A 55 -13.73 7.51 -6.99
N PHE A 56 -13.00 6.41 -6.95
CA PHE A 56 -13.28 5.21 -7.74
C PHE A 56 -14.12 4.19 -6.98
N ILE A 57 -14.44 4.47 -5.71
CA ILE A 57 -15.27 3.62 -4.85
C ILE A 57 -16.70 4.13 -4.96
N LYS A 58 -17.64 3.23 -5.29
CA LYS A 58 -19.08 3.53 -5.30
C LYS A 58 -19.68 3.16 -3.95
N ASP A 59 -20.80 3.79 -3.60
CA ASP A 59 -21.45 3.57 -2.30
C ASP A 59 -22.00 2.15 -2.15
N ASP A 60 -22.39 1.53 -3.26
CA ASP A 60 -22.88 0.17 -3.39
C ASP A 60 -21.84 -0.81 -3.95
N MET A 61 -20.56 -0.41 -4.03
CA MET A 61 -19.51 -1.25 -4.60
C MET A 61 -19.34 -2.54 -3.80
N ASP A 62 -19.63 -3.67 -4.44
CA ASP A 62 -19.37 -4.97 -3.84
C ASP A 62 -17.87 -5.36 -3.93
N MET A 63 -17.48 -6.40 -3.19
CA MET A 63 -16.10 -6.86 -3.18
C MET A 63 -15.63 -7.39 -4.55
N LYS A 64 -16.52 -7.91 -5.39
CA LYS A 64 -16.18 -8.42 -6.72
C LYS A 64 -15.86 -7.27 -7.68
N GLU A 65 -16.65 -6.21 -7.64
CA GLU A 65 -16.40 -4.97 -8.37
C GLU A 65 -15.10 -4.31 -7.90
N PHE A 66 -14.88 -4.25 -6.59
CA PHE A 66 -13.62 -3.77 -6.03
C PHE A 66 -12.43 -4.57 -6.54
N PHE A 67 -12.50 -5.92 -6.54
CA PHE A 67 -11.40 -6.75 -7.04
C PHE A 67 -11.11 -6.53 -8.53
N ARG A 68 -12.14 -6.26 -9.32
CA ARG A 68 -11.98 -5.93 -10.74
C ARG A 68 -11.35 -4.55 -10.93
N GLY A 69 -11.79 -3.55 -10.16
CA GLY A 69 -11.28 -2.17 -10.26
C GLY A 69 -9.87 -1.97 -9.69
N PHE A 70 -9.52 -2.73 -8.65
CA PHE A 70 -8.26 -2.60 -7.91
C PHE A 70 -7.35 -3.83 -8.03
N GLY A 71 -7.49 -4.60 -9.11
CA GLY A 71 -6.73 -5.83 -9.32
C GLY A 71 -5.21 -5.64 -9.29
N SER A 72 -4.70 -4.50 -9.77
CA SER A 72 -3.27 -4.17 -9.69
C SER A 72 -2.82 -3.95 -8.24
N VAL A 73 -3.62 -3.26 -7.43
CA VAL A 73 -3.36 -3.04 -6.00
C VAL A 73 -3.31 -4.37 -5.26
N LEU A 74 -4.24 -5.28 -5.54
CA LEU A 74 -4.26 -6.61 -4.91
C LEU A 74 -3.11 -7.49 -5.38
N LYS A 75 -2.69 -7.39 -6.64
CA LYS A 75 -1.50 -8.09 -7.15
C LYS A 75 -0.22 -7.60 -6.47
N GLN A 76 -0.11 -6.29 -6.22
CA GLN A 76 0.99 -5.70 -5.46
C GLN A 76 0.99 -6.22 -4.03
N ALA A 77 -0.15 -6.14 -3.33
CA ALA A 77 -0.31 -6.66 -1.97
C ALA A 77 0.07 -8.13 -1.87
N LYS A 78 -0.37 -8.96 -2.82
CA LYS A 78 0.02 -10.38 -2.88
C LYS A 78 1.53 -10.52 -3.00
N ARG A 79 2.15 -9.85 -3.98
CA ARG A 79 3.59 -9.98 -4.23
C ARG A 79 4.43 -9.54 -3.02
N GLN A 80 4.05 -8.43 -2.39
CA GLN A 80 4.70 -7.95 -1.17
C GLN A 80 4.53 -8.95 -0.03
N SER A 81 3.32 -9.49 0.16
CA SER A 81 3.06 -10.51 1.18
C SER A 81 3.86 -11.80 0.94
N ASP A 82 4.05 -12.21 -0.31
CA ASP A 82 4.84 -13.40 -0.65
C ASP A 82 6.34 -13.19 -0.37
N LEU A 83 6.84 -11.96 -0.51
CA LEU A 83 8.27 -11.60 -0.37
C LEU A 83 8.64 -10.97 0.97
N ALA A 84 7.70 -10.86 1.91
CA ALA A 84 7.94 -10.22 3.20
C ALA A 84 9.01 -10.93 4.02
N ASN A 85 9.23 -12.23 3.80
CA ASN A 85 10.28 -13.04 4.44
C ASN A 85 10.37 -12.89 5.98
N GLY A 86 9.20 -12.81 6.61
CA GLY A 86 9.06 -12.66 8.07
C GLY A 86 8.97 -11.21 8.55
N MET A 87 9.33 -10.24 7.71
CA MET A 87 9.14 -8.81 8.00
C MET A 87 7.65 -8.47 8.05
N ARG A 88 7.30 -7.51 8.90
CA ARG A 88 5.93 -6.99 8.96
C ARG A 88 5.67 -6.08 7.76
N ILE A 89 4.43 -5.99 7.31
CA ILE A 89 4.02 -5.05 6.26
C ILE A 89 2.92 -4.14 6.81
N ARG A 90 3.08 -2.83 6.59
CA ARG A 90 2.04 -1.82 6.82
C ARG A 90 1.78 -0.99 5.57
N TRP A 91 0.52 -1.00 5.14
CA TRP A 91 0.00 -0.10 4.13
C TRP A 91 -0.63 1.11 4.82
N ILE A 92 -0.06 2.30 4.57
CA ILE A 92 -0.50 3.57 5.12
C ILE A 92 -1.30 4.31 4.04
N VAL A 93 -2.58 4.53 4.31
CA VAL A 93 -3.56 4.96 3.31
C VAL A 93 -4.11 6.34 3.66
N ALA A 94 -4.09 7.26 2.70
CA ALA A 94 -4.50 8.66 2.88
C ALA A 94 -6.02 8.82 3.08
N GLU A 95 -6.81 7.93 2.50
CA GLU A 95 -8.28 8.04 2.48
C GLU A 95 -8.91 6.90 3.29
N GLU A 96 -9.61 7.25 4.37
CA GLU A 96 -10.22 6.28 5.30
C GLU A 96 -11.15 5.28 4.59
N ARG A 97 -11.98 5.75 3.66
CA ARG A 97 -12.90 4.90 2.90
C ARG A 97 -12.16 3.80 2.14
N PHE A 98 -11.02 4.14 1.53
CA PHE A 98 -10.21 3.16 0.81
C PHE A 98 -9.47 2.22 1.78
N ALA A 99 -8.98 2.75 2.90
CA ALA A 99 -8.37 1.94 3.96
C ALA A 99 -9.33 0.85 4.48
N ASN A 100 -10.61 1.20 4.71
CA ASN A 100 -11.63 0.27 5.18
C ASN A 100 -11.85 -0.89 4.19
N ILE A 101 -11.96 -0.60 2.90
CA ILE A 101 -12.15 -1.66 1.90
C ILE A 101 -10.90 -2.52 1.74
N LEU A 102 -9.70 -1.93 1.84
CA LEU A 102 -8.46 -2.70 1.84
C LEU A 102 -8.36 -3.65 3.04
N ARG A 103 -8.79 -3.24 4.24
CA ARG A 103 -8.86 -4.12 5.41
C ARG A 103 -9.72 -5.35 5.13
N GLU A 104 -10.93 -5.15 4.61
CA GLU A 104 -11.82 -6.26 4.26
C GLU A 104 -11.24 -7.13 3.13
N ALA A 105 -10.65 -6.52 2.10
CA ALA A 105 -10.06 -7.24 0.98
C ALA A 105 -8.84 -8.09 1.37
N PHE A 106 -8.00 -7.57 2.27
CA PHE A 106 -6.80 -8.26 2.77
C PHE A 106 -7.17 -9.35 3.76
N LYS A 107 -8.14 -9.10 4.64
CA LYS A 107 -8.72 -10.12 5.52
C LYS A 107 -9.33 -11.28 4.73
N ALA A 108 -10.13 -10.99 3.71
CA ALA A 108 -10.74 -12.00 2.85
C ALA A 108 -9.70 -12.85 2.09
N ARG A 109 -8.51 -12.29 1.79
CA ARG A 109 -7.41 -12.99 1.11
C ARG A 109 -6.34 -13.54 2.05
N ARG A 110 -6.48 -13.32 3.35
CA ARG A 110 -5.48 -13.69 4.37
C ARG A 110 -4.10 -13.08 4.09
N PHE A 111 -4.06 -11.86 3.56
CA PHE A 111 -2.81 -11.12 3.46
C PHE A 111 -2.41 -10.61 4.83
N ALA A 112 -1.19 -10.93 5.27
CA ALA A 112 -0.64 -10.49 6.55
C ALA A 112 -0.12 -9.04 6.47
N ILE A 113 -1.01 -8.13 6.09
CA ILE A 113 -0.71 -6.71 5.86
C ILE A 113 -1.59 -5.87 6.79
N GLU A 114 -0.95 -5.05 7.61
CA GLU A 114 -1.65 -4.05 8.43
C GLU A 114 -2.07 -2.87 7.55
N VAL A 115 -3.30 -2.39 7.69
CA VAL A 115 -3.79 -1.20 6.97
C VAL A 115 -4.14 -0.09 7.95
N VAL A 116 -3.38 1.00 7.90
CA VAL A 116 -3.54 2.18 8.76
C VAL A 116 -3.99 3.37 7.92
N HIS A 117 -4.94 4.14 8.44
CA HIS A 117 -5.35 5.41 7.82
C HIS A 117 -4.55 6.54 8.46
N VAL A 118 -3.86 7.33 7.65
CA VAL A 118 -3.17 8.56 8.07
C VAL A 118 -3.46 9.64 7.02
N PRO A 119 -4.16 10.74 7.36
CA PRO A 119 -4.46 11.77 6.39
C PRO A 119 -3.17 12.50 5.93
N PRO A 120 -3.14 13.08 4.71
CA PRO A 120 -2.07 13.96 4.31
C PRO A 120 -1.96 15.18 5.24
N VAL A 121 -0.75 15.64 5.52
CA VAL A 121 -0.57 16.95 6.15
C VAL A 121 -1.06 18.04 5.19
N GLN A 122 -1.76 19.03 5.73
CA GLN A 122 -2.25 20.19 4.98
C GLN A 122 -1.15 21.22 4.75
#